data_AF-A0A810L3M7-F1
#
_entry.id   AF-A0A810L3M7-F1
#
_cell.length_a   1.000
_cell.length_b   1.000
_cell.length_c   1.000
_cell.angle_alpha   90.00
_cell.angle_beta   90.00
_cell.angle_gamma   90.00
#
_symmetry.space_group_name_H-M   'P 1'
#
loop_
_entity.id
_entity.type
_entity.pdbx_description
1 polymer ?
#
loop_
_entity_poly.entity_id
_entity_poly.type
_entity_poly.pdbx_seq_one_letter_code
_entity_poly.pdbx_strand_id
1 'polypeptide(L)'
;MDSSQYESLIDQQIREATERGEFADLPGSGKPLRNLDATKDELWWLREYMAREGLSSDALLPPALQLRREIERLPETVRSALSEQNVREAAAALNRRIADYLKAPSGPALPVAPVDPDAVVARWRADRAARSRRAATPAAQDAAAPDAAAPDAAAPEAVAPDAGAQPAAAQPSDRPWWRRRFRRS
;
A
#
# COMPACT_ATOMS: atom_id res chain seq x y z
N MET A 1 6.66 52.83 11.09
CA MET A 1 5.37 52.39 11.64
C MET A 1 5.68 51.56 12.88
N ASP A 2 5.04 51.91 13.99
CA ASP A 2 5.35 51.53 15.37
C ASP A 2 5.36 50.01 15.63
N SER A 3 6.52 49.40 15.86
CA SER A 3 6.62 48.04 16.43
C SER A 3 6.29 48.01 17.93
N SER A 4 6.53 49.11 18.64
CA SER A 4 6.37 49.20 20.10
C SER A 4 4.89 49.25 20.55
N GLN A 5 3.99 49.78 19.70
CA GLN A 5 2.55 49.75 19.98
C GLN A 5 1.95 48.34 19.85
N TYR A 6 2.49 47.48 18.96
CA TYR A 6 2.03 46.10 18.82
C TYR A 6 2.42 45.23 20.02
N GLU A 7 3.63 45.38 20.55
CA GLU A 7 4.05 44.68 21.77
C GLU A 7 3.10 45.00 22.94
N SER A 8 2.78 46.28 23.14
CA SER A 8 1.85 46.73 24.20
C SER A 8 0.43 46.16 24.06
N LEU A 9 -0.11 46.12 22.83
CA LEU A 9 -1.43 45.55 22.56
C LEU A 9 -1.46 44.03 22.78
N ILE A 10 -0.41 43.33 22.37
CA ILE A 10 -0.27 41.88 22.60
C ILE A 10 -0.17 41.59 24.10
N ASP A 11 0.65 42.35 24.83
CA ASP A 11 0.80 42.21 26.28
C ASP A 11 -0.52 42.47 27.03
N GLN A 12 -1.28 43.47 26.60
CA GLN A 12 -2.61 43.74 27.14
C GLN A 12 -3.57 42.57 26.90
N GLN A 13 -3.59 42.00 25.68
CA GLN A 13 -4.41 40.83 25.35
C GLN A 13 -4.03 39.59 26.16
N ILE A 14 -2.73 39.33 26.38
CA ILE A 14 -2.26 38.20 27.18
C ILE A 14 -2.74 38.34 28.63
N ARG A 15 -2.64 39.54 29.21
CA ARG A 15 -3.11 39.82 30.57
C ARG A 15 -4.62 39.61 30.69
N GLU A 16 -5.42 40.19 29.80
CA GLU A 16 -6.87 40.04 29.80
C GLU A 16 -7.31 38.57 29.61
N ALA A 17 -6.65 37.82 28.72
CA ALA A 17 -6.89 36.38 28.55
C ALA A 17 -6.54 35.56 29.81
N THR A 18 -5.47 35.95 30.51
CA THR A 18 -5.08 35.34 31.79
C THR A 18 -6.09 35.63 32.90
N GLU A 19 -6.56 36.88 33.02
CA GLU A 19 -7.59 37.29 34.00
C GLU A 19 -8.92 36.57 33.77
N ARG A 20 -9.27 36.29 32.51
CA ARG A 20 -10.45 35.48 32.14
C ARG A 20 -10.25 33.98 32.32
N GLY A 21 -9.04 33.54 32.69
CA GLY A 21 -8.74 32.14 32.93
C GLY A 21 -8.68 31.28 31.65
N GLU A 22 -8.47 31.87 30.46
CA GLU A 22 -8.41 31.12 29.20
C GLU A 22 -7.26 30.10 29.16
N PHE A 23 -6.25 30.28 30.02
CA PHE A 23 -5.12 29.36 30.17
C PHE A 23 -5.27 28.37 31.36
N ALA A 24 -6.38 28.42 32.12
CA ALA A 24 -6.54 27.63 33.34
C ALA A 24 -6.77 26.12 33.06
N ASP A 25 -7.45 25.78 31.96
CA ASP A 25 -7.78 24.39 31.57
C ASP A 25 -7.13 24.01 30.24
N LEU A 26 -5.86 24.36 30.06
CA LEU A 26 -5.14 23.95 28.86
C LEU A 26 -4.91 22.44 28.84
N PRO A 27 -5.12 21.77 27.69
CA PRO A 27 -4.79 20.37 27.54
C PRO A 27 -3.28 20.16 27.74
N GLY A 28 -2.92 19.53 28.85
CA GLY A 28 -1.53 19.30 29.23
C GLY A 28 -1.04 20.14 30.41
N SER A 29 -1.84 21.07 30.92
CA SER A 29 -1.51 21.85 32.11
C SER A 29 -1.22 20.93 33.30
N GLY A 30 -0.08 21.15 33.97
CA GLY A 30 0.39 20.36 35.11
C GLY A 30 0.81 18.91 34.79
N LYS A 31 0.69 18.45 33.54
CA LYS A 31 1.12 17.10 33.13
C LYS A 31 2.62 17.13 32.77
N PRO A 32 3.39 16.09 33.09
CA PRO A 32 4.78 16.01 32.67
C PRO A 32 4.88 16.03 31.14
N LEU A 33 5.85 16.79 30.60
CA LEU A 33 6.08 16.79 29.15
C LEU A 33 6.45 15.37 28.74
N ARG A 34 5.70 14.82 27.78
CA ARG A 34 6.00 13.49 27.24
C ARG A 34 7.34 13.55 26.51
N ASN A 35 8.17 12.52 26.70
CA ASN A 35 9.44 12.35 26.00
C ASN A 35 10.42 13.52 26.22
N LEU A 36 10.49 14.05 27.44
CA LEU A 36 11.43 15.10 27.87
C LEU A 36 12.90 14.67 27.70
N ASP A 37 13.19 13.41 28.04
CA ASP A 37 14.55 12.84 28.01
C ASP A 37 14.91 12.16 26.68
N ALA A 38 14.00 12.17 25.70
CA ALA A 38 14.28 11.56 24.41
C ALA A 38 15.19 12.49 23.59
N THR A 39 16.21 11.92 22.93
CA THR A 39 17.00 12.65 21.93
C THR A 39 16.07 13.04 20.78
N LYS A 40 15.72 14.33 20.71
CA LYS A 40 14.82 14.87 19.69
C LYS A 40 15.62 15.20 18.44
N ASP A 41 15.32 14.53 17.34
CA ASP A 41 15.77 14.93 16.01
C ASP A 41 15.06 16.23 15.57
N GLU A 42 15.58 16.96 14.60
CA GLU A 42 14.96 18.21 14.11
C GLU A 42 13.51 18.01 13.64
N LEU A 43 13.16 16.78 13.22
CA LEU A 43 11.84 16.39 12.73
C LEU A 43 10.89 15.86 13.83
N TRP A 44 11.27 15.90 15.11
CA TRP A 44 10.48 15.31 16.20
C TRP A 44 9.06 15.89 16.27
N TRP A 45 8.93 17.21 16.10
CA TRP A 45 7.65 17.92 16.19
C TRP A 45 6.74 17.56 15.01
N LEU A 46 7.31 17.32 13.82
CA LEU A 46 6.59 16.89 12.63
C LEU A 46 6.06 15.46 12.80
N ARG A 47 6.86 14.57 13.40
CA ARG A 47 6.43 13.20 13.73
C ARG A 47 5.32 13.19 14.77
N GLU A 48 5.43 14.01 15.82
CA GLU A 48 4.38 14.15 16.85
C GLU A 48 3.09 14.73 16.24
N TYR A 49 3.20 15.74 15.37
CA TYR A 49 2.07 16.30 14.64
C TYR A 49 1.41 15.26 13.73
N MET A 50 2.19 14.53 12.93
CA MET A 50 1.65 13.46 12.09
C MET A 50 0.95 12.38 12.91
N ALA A 51 1.52 11.98 14.05
CA ALA A 51 0.91 11.00 14.94
C ALA A 51 -0.41 11.50 15.53
N ARG A 52 -0.46 12.78 15.94
CA ARG A 52 -1.66 13.42 16.49
C ARG A 52 -2.78 13.53 15.46
N GLU A 53 -2.45 13.89 14.22
CA GLU A 53 -3.42 14.08 13.13
C GLU A 53 -3.70 12.79 12.34
N GLY A 54 -3.06 11.67 12.70
CA GLY A 54 -3.22 10.39 11.99
C GLY A 54 -2.65 10.40 10.56
N LEU A 55 -1.70 11.29 10.26
CA LEU A 55 -1.08 11.40 8.95
C LEU A 55 -0.03 10.31 8.77
N SER A 56 -0.12 9.57 7.66
CA SER A 56 0.94 8.64 7.25
C SER A 56 2.15 9.42 6.73
N SER A 57 3.35 8.89 6.94
CA SER A 57 4.58 9.41 6.33
C SER A 57 4.54 9.44 4.80
N ASP A 58 3.66 8.64 4.20
CA ASP A 58 3.43 8.61 2.75
C ASP A 58 2.82 9.93 2.25
N ALA A 59 2.10 10.68 3.10
CA ALA A 59 1.54 11.98 2.75
C ALA A 59 2.62 13.06 2.50
N LEU A 60 3.83 12.87 3.05
CA LEU A 60 4.95 13.80 2.87
C LEU A 60 5.77 13.49 1.61
N LEU A 61 5.54 12.35 0.96
CA LEU A 61 6.29 11.98 -0.23
C LEU A 61 5.90 12.89 -1.41
N PRO A 62 6.84 13.24 -2.30
CA PRO A 62 6.51 13.82 -3.59
C PRO A 62 5.47 12.96 -4.34
N PRO A 63 4.54 13.54 -5.13
CA PRO A 63 3.44 12.81 -5.75
C PRO A 63 3.88 11.59 -6.58
N ALA A 64 5.00 11.70 -7.28
CA ALA A 64 5.56 10.61 -8.07
C ALA A 64 5.95 9.38 -7.21
N LEU A 65 6.50 9.61 -6.02
CA LEU A 65 6.87 8.56 -5.07
C LEU A 65 5.63 7.96 -4.40
N GLN A 66 4.62 8.77 -4.10
CA GLN A 66 3.33 8.27 -3.62
C GLN A 66 2.74 7.27 -4.61
N LEU A 67 2.61 7.66 -5.88
CA LEU A 67 2.04 6.79 -6.93
C LEU A 67 2.85 5.51 -7.14
N ARG A 68 4.19 5.59 -7.13
CA ARG A 68 5.05 4.40 -7.22
C ARG A 68 4.80 3.42 -6.08
N ARG A 69 4.73 3.94 -4.85
CA ARG A 69 4.49 3.13 -3.67
C ARG A 69 3.09 2.52 -3.67
N GLU A 70 2.10 3.25 -4.17
CA GLU A 70 0.75 2.72 -4.36
C GLU A 70 0.68 1.60 -5.41
N ILE A 71 1.39 1.75 -6.54
CA ILE A 71 1.53 0.69 -7.55
C ILE A 71 2.14 -0.57 -6.93
N GLU A 72 3.21 -0.42 -6.15
CA GLU A 72 3.87 -1.52 -5.46
C GLU A 72 2.95 -2.23 -4.46
N ARG A 73 2.13 -1.45 -3.74
CA ARG A 73 1.20 -1.97 -2.73
C ARG A 73 -0.10 -2.50 -3.29
N LEU A 74 -0.45 -2.19 -4.53
CA LEU A 74 -1.71 -2.61 -5.14
C LEU A 74 -2.02 -4.10 -4.93
N PRO A 75 -1.08 -5.06 -5.10
CA PRO A 75 -1.32 -6.48 -4.84
C PRO A 75 -1.74 -6.79 -3.40
N GLU A 76 -1.19 -6.07 -2.42
CA GLU A 76 -1.55 -6.23 -1.01
C GLU A 76 -2.92 -5.59 -0.73
N THR A 77 -3.17 -4.41 -1.28
CA THR A 77 -4.46 -3.71 -1.14
C THR A 77 -5.62 -4.54 -1.67
N VAL A 78 -5.45 -5.20 -2.83
CA VAL A 78 -6.52 -6.02 -3.43
C VAL A 78 -6.58 -7.44 -2.86
N ARG A 79 -5.63 -7.84 -2.00
CA ARG A 79 -5.52 -9.20 -1.46
C ARG A 79 -6.78 -9.66 -0.72
N SER A 80 -7.47 -8.74 -0.05
CA SER A 80 -8.70 -8.97 0.71
C SER A 80 -9.97 -8.68 -0.09
N ALA A 81 -9.86 -8.25 -1.34
CA ALA A 81 -11.02 -7.95 -2.18
C ALA A 81 -11.93 -9.18 -2.32
N LEU A 82 -13.24 -8.95 -2.21
CA LEU A 82 -14.26 -10.00 -2.25
C LEU A 82 -14.65 -10.41 -3.66
N SER A 83 -14.48 -9.51 -4.64
CA SER A 83 -14.86 -9.70 -6.03
C SER A 83 -13.78 -9.17 -6.98
N GLU A 84 -13.77 -9.67 -8.21
CA GLU A 84 -12.92 -9.13 -9.27
C GLU A 84 -13.27 -7.69 -9.63
N GLN A 85 -14.54 -7.33 -9.51
CA GLN A 85 -15.01 -5.98 -9.76
C GLN A 85 -14.31 -4.99 -8.83
N ASN A 86 -14.20 -5.33 -7.53
CA ASN A 86 -13.48 -4.52 -6.55
C ASN A 86 -11.99 -4.37 -6.90
N VAL A 87 -11.36 -5.43 -7.43
CA VAL A 87 -9.97 -5.40 -7.90
C VAL A 87 -9.81 -4.45 -9.09
N ARG A 88 -10.71 -4.55 -10.09
CA ARG A 88 -10.70 -3.68 -11.26
C ARG A 88 -10.95 -2.22 -10.89
N GLU A 89 -11.86 -1.97 -9.96
CA GLU A 89 -12.16 -0.62 -9.46
C GLU A 89 -10.96 -0.01 -8.72
N ALA A 90 -10.27 -0.79 -7.88
CA ALA A 90 -9.05 -0.33 -7.21
C ALA A 90 -7.94 0.02 -8.21
N ALA A 91 -7.71 -0.83 -9.21
CA ALA A 91 -6.76 -0.57 -10.29
C ALA A 91 -7.16 0.67 -11.12
N ALA A 92 -8.45 0.83 -11.44
CA ALA A 92 -8.96 1.97 -12.18
C ALA A 92 -8.83 3.28 -11.38
N ALA A 93 -9.08 3.25 -10.07
CA ALA A 93 -8.91 4.41 -9.18
C ALA A 93 -7.45 4.87 -9.10
N LEU A 94 -6.51 3.92 -9.03
CA LEU A 94 -5.08 4.23 -9.12
C LEU A 94 -4.73 4.80 -10.50
N ASN A 95 -5.21 4.19 -11.59
CA ASN A 95 -4.96 4.66 -12.94
C ASN A 95 -5.48 6.07 -13.21
N ARG A 96 -6.63 6.46 -12.64
CA ARG A 96 -7.12 7.85 -12.71
C ARG A 96 -6.12 8.84 -12.11
N ARG A 97 -5.62 8.55 -10.90
CA ARG A 97 -4.63 9.38 -10.21
C ARG A 97 -3.29 9.44 -10.95
N ILE A 98 -2.85 8.31 -11.53
CA ILE A 98 -1.67 8.28 -12.41
C ILE A 98 -1.90 9.17 -13.64
N ALA A 99 -3.06 9.06 -14.29
CA ALA A 99 -3.38 9.87 -15.46
C ALA A 99 -3.41 11.36 -15.12
N ASP A 100 -3.96 11.75 -13.96
CA ASP A 100 -3.98 13.13 -13.50
C ASP A 100 -2.57 13.67 -13.23
N TYR A 101 -1.71 12.89 -12.57
CA TYR A 101 -0.31 13.25 -12.39
C TYR A 101 0.43 13.41 -13.71
N LEU A 102 0.20 12.52 -14.68
CA LEU A 102 0.87 12.57 -15.98
C LEU A 102 0.47 13.79 -16.82
N LYS A 103 -0.66 14.47 -16.52
CA LYS A 103 -1.03 15.73 -17.16
C LYS A 103 -0.15 16.90 -16.71
N ALA A 104 0.29 16.89 -15.46
CA ALA A 104 1.10 17.95 -14.86
C ALA A 104 2.08 17.35 -13.83
N PRO A 105 3.15 16.68 -14.28
CA PRO A 105 4.08 16.02 -13.37
C PRO A 105 4.83 17.04 -12.53
N SER A 106 4.83 16.83 -11.22
CA SER A 106 5.56 17.63 -10.25
C SER A 106 6.60 16.80 -9.50
N GLY A 107 7.66 17.48 -9.03
CA GLY A 107 8.74 16.86 -8.28
C GLY A 107 9.76 16.11 -9.15
N PRO A 108 10.54 15.19 -8.55
CA PRO A 108 11.58 14.44 -9.27
C PRO A 108 10.97 13.57 -10.38
N ALA A 109 11.64 13.54 -11.53
CA ALA A 109 11.20 12.78 -12.70
C ALA A 109 11.35 11.27 -12.45
N LEU A 110 10.28 10.64 -11.96
CA LEU A 110 10.21 9.20 -11.76
C LEU A 110 9.30 8.54 -12.79
N PRO A 111 9.67 7.34 -13.29
CA PRO A 111 8.84 6.64 -14.25
C PRO A 111 7.57 6.09 -13.58
N VAL A 112 6.43 6.75 -13.77
CA VAL A 112 5.12 6.25 -13.30
C VAL A 112 4.27 5.87 -14.52
N ALA A 113 3.74 4.65 -14.52
CA ALA A 113 2.94 4.12 -15.62
C ALA A 113 1.63 3.52 -15.09
N PRO A 114 0.52 3.64 -15.83
CA PRO A 114 -0.73 2.98 -15.49
C PRO A 114 -0.55 1.47 -15.32
N VAL A 115 -1.24 0.90 -14.34
CA VAL A 115 -1.30 -0.54 -14.11
C VAL A 115 -2.28 -1.19 -15.09
N ASP A 116 -2.01 -2.43 -15.47
CA ASP A 116 -2.91 -3.25 -16.26
C ASP A 116 -3.95 -3.93 -15.34
N PRO A 117 -5.24 -3.55 -15.39
CA PRO A 117 -6.26 -4.14 -14.52
C PRO A 117 -6.40 -5.65 -14.69
N ASP A 118 -6.25 -6.18 -15.90
CA ASP A 118 -6.42 -7.61 -16.17
C ASP A 118 -5.24 -8.40 -15.59
N ALA A 119 -4.04 -7.87 -15.67
CA ALA A 119 -2.86 -8.46 -15.01
C ALA A 119 -3.02 -8.49 -13.48
N VAL A 120 -3.58 -7.43 -12.89
CA VAL A 120 -3.84 -7.35 -11.44
C VAL A 120 -4.89 -8.39 -11.02
N VAL A 121 -5.97 -8.54 -11.79
CA VAL A 121 -7.02 -9.55 -11.55
C VAL A 121 -6.45 -10.96 -11.70
N ALA A 122 -5.65 -11.23 -12.73
CA ALA A 122 -5.03 -12.53 -12.96
C ALA A 122 -4.15 -12.94 -11.76
N ARG A 123 -3.31 -12.02 -11.28
CA ARG A 123 -2.49 -12.23 -10.09
C ARG A 123 -3.33 -12.49 -8.84
N TRP A 124 -4.37 -11.67 -8.61
CA TRP A 124 -5.27 -11.82 -7.47
C TRP A 124 -5.97 -13.19 -7.45
N ARG A 125 -6.46 -13.67 -8.60
CA ARG A 125 -7.06 -15.01 -8.73
C ARG A 125 -6.05 -16.10 -8.42
N ALA A 126 -4.82 -15.99 -8.93
CA ALA A 126 -3.75 -16.95 -8.69
C ALA A 126 -3.39 -17.04 -7.19
N ASP A 127 -3.25 -15.90 -6.51
CA ASP A 127 -2.95 -15.83 -5.09
C ASP A 127 -4.06 -16.43 -4.23
N ARG A 128 -5.33 -16.22 -4.62
CA ARG A 128 -6.50 -16.81 -3.94
C ARG A 128 -6.55 -18.33 -4.12
N ALA A 129 -6.33 -18.82 -5.34
CA ALA A 129 -6.27 -20.25 -5.61
C ALA A 129 -5.12 -20.95 -4.87
N ALA A 130 -3.96 -20.29 -4.74
CA ALA A 130 -2.85 -20.80 -3.94
C ALA A 130 -3.20 -20.87 -2.45
N ARG A 131 -3.94 -19.87 -1.92
CA ARG A 131 -4.40 -19.85 -0.53
C ARG A 131 -5.43 -20.93 -0.24
N SER A 132 -6.41 -21.14 -1.12
CA SER A 132 -7.40 -22.20 -0.95
C SER A 132 -6.77 -23.59 -1.01
N ARG A 133 -5.82 -23.82 -1.93
CA ARG A 133 -5.05 -25.08 -1.97
C ARG A 133 -4.28 -25.33 -0.66
N ARG A 134 -3.56 -24.34 -0.14
CA ARG A 134 -2.83 -24.46 1.15
C ARG A 134 -3.76 -24.75 2.32
N ALA A 135 -4.95 -24.17 2.34
CA ALA A 135 -5.94 -24.43 3.39
C ALA A 135 -6.54 -25.85 3.31
N ALA A 136 -6.57 -26.47 2.13
CA ALA A 136 -7.05 -27.85 1.94
C ALA A 136 -5.99 -28.93 2.27
N THR A 137 -4.69 -28.61 2.13
CA THR A 137 -3.59 -29.57 2.39
C THR A 137 -3.49 -30.13 3.82
N PRO A 138 -3.75 -29.39 4.93
CA PRO A 138 -3.65 -29.98 6.26
C PRO A 138 -4.70 -31.07 6.53
N ALA A 139 -5.90 -30.97 5.95
CA ALA A 139 -6.97 -31.95 6.16
C ALA A 139 -6.70 -33.31 5.48
N ALA A 140 -5.84 -33.36 4.46
CA ALA A 140 -5.47 -34.60 3.78
C ALA A 140 -4.28 -35.33 4.44
N GLN A 141 -3.45 -34.61 5.21
CA GLN A 141 -2.30 -35.21 5.90
C GLN A 141 -2.71 -35.89 7.21
N ASP A 142 -3.73 -35.38 7.90
CA ASP A 142 -4.31 -36.04 9.09
C ASP A 142 -5.16 -37.27 8.74
N ALA A 143 -5.62 -37.39 7.49
CA ALA A 143 -6.41 -38.54 7.00
C ALA A 143 -5.56 -39.65 6.37
N ALA A 144 -4.24 -39.45 6.19
CA ALA A 144 -3.35 -40.35 5.46
C ALA A 144 -2.41 -41.18 6.36
N ALA A 145 -2.74 -41.37 7.64
CA ALA A 145 -2.14 -42.43 8.44
C ALA A 145 -3.14 -43.59 8.67
N PRO A 146 -3.22 -44.55 7.74
CA PRO A 146 -3.46 -45.93 8.10
C PRO A 146 -2.18 -46.75 7.88
N ASP A 147 -1.76 -47.36 8.98
CA ASP A 147 -1.09 -48.66 9.11
C ASP A 147 -0.03 -49.06 8.05
N ALA A 148 1.23 -48.88 8.43
CA ALA A 148 2.35 -49.50 7.75
C ALA A 148 2.50 -50.97 8.19
N ALA A 149 1.93 -51.88 7.40
CA ALA A 149 2.35 -53.28 7.34
C ALA A 149 2.49 -53.70 5.86
N ALA A 150 3.74 -53.84 5.41
CA ALA A 150 4.13 -54.34 4.09
C ALA A 150 4.21 -55.90 4.09
N PRO A 151 4.67 -56.58 3.01
CA PRO A 151 4.24 -56.55 1.59
C PRO A 151 4.01 -57.99 1.03
N ASP A 152 3.40 -58.15 -0.16
CA ASP A 152 3.92 -59.11 -1.17
C ASP A 152 3.33 -58.93 -2.59
N ALA A 153 4.20 -59.19 -3.57
CA ALA A 153 4.00 -59.70 -4.93
C ALA A 153 3.23 -58.94 -6.05
N ALA A 154 4.02 -58.67 -7.09
CA ALA A 154 3.77 -58.92 -8.52
C ALA A 154 3.25 -57.78 -9.43
N ALA A 155 4.15 -57.34 -10.31
CA ALA A 155 3.89 -56.65 -11.58
C ALA A 155 3.26 -57.61 -12.62
N PRO A 156 2.72 -57.13 -13.77
CA PRO A 156 3.57 -56.62 -14.85
C PRO A 156 3.03 -55.40 -15.66
N GLU A 157 3.99 -54.57 -16.06
CA GLU A 157 4.26 -54.02 -17.41
C GLU A 157 3.11 -53.87 -18.44
N ALA A 158 2.82 -52.62 -18.87
CA ALA A 158 2.60 -52.27 -20.28
C ALA A 158 2.55 -50.75 -20.57
N VAL A 159 3.60 -50.27 -21.26
CA VAL A 159 3.58 -49.53 -22.54
C VAL A 159 2.86 -48.17 -22.65
N ALA A 160 3.68 -47.13 -22.90
CA ALA A 160 3.30 -45.86 -23.54
C ALA A 160 3.28 -45.99 -25.08
N PRO A 161 2.50 -45.14 -25.78
CA PRO A 161 3.15 -44.07 -26.57
C PRO A 161 2.35 -42.74 -26.51
N ASP A 162 3.00 -41.59 -26.33
CA ASP A 162 3.59 -40.67 -27.33
C ASP A 162 2.68 -39.50 -27.72
N ALA A 163 3.32 -38.33 -27.76
CA ALA A 163 3.02 -37.10 -28.46
C ALA A 163 1.63 -36.45 -28.37
N GLY A 164 1.65 -35.20 -27.89
CA GLY A 164 1.16 -34.13 -28.77
C GLY A 164 0.29 -33.06 -28.10
N ALA A 165 0.76 -31.82 -28.28
CA ALA A 165 -0.03 -30.59 -28.32
C ALA A 165 -0.52 -29.99 -26.99
N GLN A 166 0.34 -29.14 -26.44
CA GLN A 166 -0.09 -27.89 -25.81
C GLN A 166 -0.90 -27.05 -26.82
N PRO A 167 -2.13 -26.63 -26.54
CA PRO A 167 -2.67 -25.45 -27.19
C PRO A 167 -2.04 -24.21 -26.55
N ALA A 168 -1.35 -23.46 -27.41
CA ALA A 168 -0.68 -22.21 -27.17
C ALA A 168 -1.48 -21.24 -26.29
N ALA A 169 -0.80 -20.71 -25.28
CA ALA A 169 -1.16 -19.46 -24.66
C ALA A 169 -1.22 -18.36 -25.75
N ALA A 170 -2.41 -17.87 -26.06
CA ALA A 170 -2.56 -16.65 -26.83
C ALA A 170 -2.23 -15.46 -25.93
N GLN A 171 -1.08 -14.85 -26.17
CA GLN A 171 -0.74 -13.49 -25.78
C GLN A 171 -0.13 -12.77 -27.00
N PRO A 172 -0.11 -11.43 -27.08
CA PRO A 172 -0.67 -10.45 -26.13
C PRO A 172 -1.44 -9.27 -26.77
N SER A 173 -2.33 -8.71 -25.95
CA SER A 173 -2.64 -7.29 -25.74
C SER A 173 -2.27 -6.26 -26.83
N ASP A 174 -3.26 -5.46 -27.21
CA ASP A 174 -3.03 -4.12 -27.78
C ASP A 174 -2.08 -3.35 -26.88
N ARG A 175 -0.86 -3.14 -27.36
CA ARG A 175 0.17 -2.44 -26.61
C ARG A 175 -0.29 -1.00 -26.37
N PRO A 176 -0.53 -0.59 -25.11
CA PRO A 176 -1.06 0.73 -24.84
C PRO A 176 -0.03 1.79 -25.25
N TRP A 177 -0.54 2.87 -25.86
CA TRP A 177 0.24 3.94 -26.47
C TRP A 177 1.36 4.52 -25.57
N TRP A 178 1.18 4.47 -24.24
CA TRP A 178 2.16 4.97 -23.28
C TRP A 178 3.48 4.16 -23.25
N ARG A 179 3.48 2.87 -23.64
CA ARG A 179 4.72 2.07 -23.75
C ARG A 179 5.68 2.57 -24.82
N ARG A 180 5.20 3.35 -25.79
CA ARG A 180 6.03 3.97 -26.84
C ARG A 180 6.70 5.27 -26.37
N ARG A 181 6.17 5.92 -25.33
CA ARG A 181 6.63 7.25 -24.88
C ARG A 181 7.78 7.19 -23.87
N PHE A 182 8.01 6.05 -23.20
CA PHE A 182 9.06 5.90 -22.17
C PHE A 182 10.26 5.04 -22.62
N ARG A 183 10.39 4.75 -23.91
CA ARG A 183 11.60 4.13 -24.49
C ARG A 183 12.45 5.23 -25.13
N ARG A 184 13.27 5.91 -24.34
CA ARG A 184 14.43 6.64 -24.88
C ARG A 184 15.65 6.38 -24.00
N SER A 185 16.67 5.88 -24.70
CA SER A 185 18.06 5.68 -24.31
C SER A 185 18.72 6.97 -23.86
#